data_AF-A0A4Q7NYH3-F1
#
_entry.id   AF-A0A4Q7NYH3-F1
#
_cell.length_a   1.000
_cell.length_b   1.000
_cell.length_c   1.000
_cell.angle_alpha   90.00
_cell.angle_beta   90.00
_cell.angle_gamma   90.00
#
_symmetry.space_group_name_H-M   'P 1'
#
loop_
_entity.id
_entity.type
_entity.pdbx_description
1 polymer ?
#
loop_
_entity_poly.entity_id
_entity_poly.type
_entity_poly.pdbx_seq_one_letter_code
_entity_poly.pdbx_strand_id
1 'polypeptide(L)'
;MQHNKNIFQYSNIELVDLIKNTNDPDTLKQAKAVLNSRNLNSSQLTQLNIEYETYKRFQQKRKSAPLEPSEWIPLFFLPFFIPKPYWRKDDHFTASEIERFQKYGFEEKAKEAKRVRVLGIIFWCILVFIFVLFYT
;
A
#
# COMPACT_ATOMS: atom_id res chain seq x y z
N MET A 1 -0.64 8.58 5.08
CA MET A 1 -0.45 7.67 6.23
C MET A 1 -0.92 8.40 7.47
N GLN A 2 -1.83 7.83 8.26
CA GLN A 2 -2.25 8.42 9.54
C GLN A 2 -1.07 8.31 10.53
N HIS A 3 -0.45 9.44 10.86
CA HIS A 3 0.62 9.52 11.84
C HIS A 3 0.04 9.54 13.26
N ASN A 4 -0.24 8.36 13.82
CA ASN A 4 -0.43 8.20 15.26
C ASN A 4 0.76 7.43 15.86
N LYS A 5 1.98 7.86 15.51
CA LYS A 5 3.23 7.31 16.03
C LYS A 5 3.98 8.48 16.63
N ASN A 6 4.42 8.34 17.87
CA ASN A 6 5.24 9.36 18.52
C ASN A 6 6.60 9.46 17.81
N ILE A 7 7.11 10.68 17.59
CA ILE A 7 8.36 10.93 16.86
C ILE A 7 9.56 10.16 17.44
N PHE A 8 9.56 9.89 18.75
CA PHE A 8 10.59 9.09 19.41
C PHE A 8 10.64 7.62 18.96
N GLN A 9 9.53 7.09 18.42
CA GLN A 9 9.42 5.71 17.97
C GLN A 9 9.90 5.52 16.52
N TYR A 10 10.27 6.59 15.82
CA TYR A 10 10.61 6.54 14.40
C TYR A 10 11.95 5.83 14.19
N SER A 11 12.07 5.04 13.14
CA SER A 11 13.36 4.49 12.73
C SER A 11 14.28 5.60 12.20
N ASN A 12 15.59 5.34 12.10
CA ASN A 12 16.52 6.32 11.54
C ASN A 12 16.11 6.74 10.12
N ILE A 13 15.67 5.77 9.31
CA ILE A 13 15.24 6.00 7.93
C ILE A 13 13.96 6.84 7.90
N GLU A 14 12.99 6.56 8.78
CA GLU A 14 11.75 7.33 8.90
C GLU A 14 12.03 8.78 9.35
N LEU A 15 12.97 9.00 10.26
CA LEU A 15 13.39 10.34 10.66
C LEU A 15 14.04 11.11 9.51
N VAL A 16 14.93 10.47 8.74
CA VAL A 16 15.56 11.08 7.56
C VAL A 16 14.52 11.41 6.49
N ASP A 17 13.56 10.53 6.26
CA ASP A 17 12.45 10.76 5.33
C ASP A 17 11.60 11.95 5.77
N LEU A 18 11.28 12.03 7.06
CA LEU A 18 10.50 13.13 7.62
C LEU A 18 11.28 14.45 7.59
N ILE A 19 12.58 14.45 7.88
CA ILE A 19 13.45 15.64 7.78
C ILE A 19 13.52 16.17 6.34
N LYS A 20 13.56 15.29 5.33
CA LYS A 20 13.69 15.68 3.93
C LYS A 20 12.38 16.12 3.29
N ASN A 21 11.23 15.63 3.76
CA ASN A 21 9.94 15.82 3.09
C ASN A 21 8.92 16.64 3.91
N THR A 22 9.18 16.94 5.19
CA THR A 22 8.24 17.75 5.98
C THR A 22 8.38 19.24 5.66
N ASN A 23 7.24 19.95 5.67
CA ASN A 23 7.19 21.41 5.58
C ASN A 23 6.98 22.06 6.96
N ASP A 24 6.68 21.28 8.00
CA ASP A 24 6.43 21.78 9.34
C ASP A 24 7.76 22.00 10.11
N PRO A 25 8.09 23.25 10.50
CA PRO A 25 9.34 23.57 11.19
C PRO A 25 9.45 22.90 12.57
N ASP A 26 8.34 22.70 13.29
CA ASP A 26 8.36 22.09 14.62
C ASP A 26 8.67 20.59 14.52
N THR A 27 7.98 19.89 13.62
CA THR A 27 8.25 18.48 13.30
C THR A 27 9.68 18.30 12.79
N LEU A 28 10.19 19.21 11.94
CA LEU A 28 11.57 19.20 11.46
C LEU A 28 12.57 19.31 12.62
N LYS A 29 12.35 20.26 13.55
CA LYS A 29 13.21 20.48 14.72
C LYS A 29 13.23 19.26 15.62
N GLN A 30 12.07 18.69 15.92
CA GLN A 30 11.94 17.49 16.76
C GLN A 30 12.64 16.29 16.11
N ALA A 31 12.44 16.05 14.82
CA ALA A 31 13.07 14.93 14.12
C ALA A 31 14.59 15.03 14.11
N LYS A 32 15.13 16.23 13.85
CA LYS A 32 16.57 16.50 13.94
C LYS A 32 17.09 16.26 15.34
N ALA A 33 16.39 16.72 16.37
CA ALA A 33 16.78 16.50 17.76
C ALA A 33 16.85 15.00 18.12
N VAL A 34 15.83 14.22 17.72
CA VAL A 34 15.80 12.77 17.96
C VAL A 34 16.86 12.02 17.16
N LEU A 35 17.16 12.45 15.93
CA LEU A 35 18.23 11.82 15.14
C LEU A 35 19.61 12.13 15.74
N ASN A 36 19.83 13.38 16.15
CA ASN A 36 21.08 13.80 16.78
C ASN A 36 21.30 13.12 18.13
N SER A 37 20.25 12.90 18.93
CA SER A 37 20.36 12.21 20.22
C SER A 37 20.80 10.75 20.10
N ARG A 38 20.78 10.17 18.89
CA ARG A 38 21.25 8.80 18.62
C ARG A 38 22.76 8.70 18.47
N ASN A 39 23.49 9.82 18.45
CA ASN A 39 24.96 9.89 18.43
C ASN A 39 25.59 8.96 17.37
N LEU A 40 25.06 9.00 16.15
CA LEU A 40 25.56 8.17 15.05
C LEU A 40 26.97 8.59 14.64
N ASN A 41 27.86 7.62 14.47
CA ASN A 41 29.20 7.85 13.92
C ASN A 41 29.14 8.18 12.41
N SER A 42 30.19 8.77 11.85
CA SER A 42 30.31 9.13 10.42
C SER A 42 30.06 7.94 9.47
N SER A 43 30.57 6.76 9.83
CA SER A 43 30.32 5.51 9.09
C SER A 43 28.84 5.11 9.12
N GLN A 44 28.20 5.19 10.30
CA GLN A 44 26.77 4.87 10.45
C GLN A 44 25.88 5.89 9.70
N LEU A 45 26.27 7.16 9.67
CA LEU A 45 25.56 8.19 8.95
C LEU A 45 25.66 8.00 7.43
N THR A 46 26.82 7.57 6.95
CA THR A 46 27.02 7.15 5.55
C THR A 46 26.11 5.97 5.21
N GLN A 47 26.13 4.93 6.04
CA GLN A 47 25.30 3.75 5.87
C GLN A 47 23.80 4.08 5.87
N LEU A 48 23.36 4.94 6.78
CA LEU A 48 21.99 5.41 6.86
C LEU A 48 21.53 6.13 5.59
N ASN A 49 22.40 6.93 4.97
CA ASN A 49 22.09 7.57 3.70
C ASN A 49 21.93 6.55 2.57
N ILE A 50 22.77 5.52 2.51
CA ILE A 50 22.65 4.43 1.52
C ILE A 50 21.34 3.67 1.73
N GLU A 51 20.99 3.36 2.97
CA GLU A 51 19.74 2.70 3.33
C GLU A 51 18.53 3.56 2.97
N TYR A 52 18.58 4.86 3.20
CA TYR A 52 17.54 5.80 2.80
C TYR A 52 17.33 5.83 1.28
N GLU A 53 18.40 5.91 0.49
CA GLU A 53 18.30 5.86 -0.97
C GLU A 53 17.72 4.53 -1.46
N THR A 54 18.13 3.43 -0.84
CA THR A 54 17.59 2.08 -1.12
C THR A 54 16.10 2.00 -0.78
N TYR A 55 15.71 2.55 0.36
CA TYR A 55 14.32 2.64 0.79
C TYR A 55 13.45 3.43 -0.21
N LYS A 56 13.94 4.58 -0.71
CA LYS A 56 13.22 5.36 -1.72
C LYS A 56 13.11 4.62 -3.05
N ARG A 57 14.17 3.93 -3.48
CA ARG A 57 14.11 3.06 -4.67
C ARG A 57 13.06 1.96 -4.52
N PHE A 58 12.97 1.31 -3.36
CA PHE A 58 11.93 0.31 -3.11
C PHE A 58 10.52 0.90 -3.01
N GLN A 59 10.35 2.12 -2.47
CA GLN A 59 9.06 2.80 -2.55
C GLN A 59 8.64 3.06 -4.00
N GLN A 60 9.53 3.59 -4.82
CA GLN A 60 9.24 3.87 -6.24
C GLN A 60 8.91 2.58 -7.00
N LYS A 61 9.70 1.52 -6.82
CA LYS A 61 9.43 0.21 -7.42
C LYS A 61 8.04 -0.32 -7.04
N ARG A 62 7.61 -0.15 -5.79
CA ARG A 62 6.28 -0.56 -5.32
C ARG A 62 5.16 0.25 -5.96
N LYS A 63 5.35 1.57 -6.09
CA LYS A 63 4.36 2.46 -6.72
C LYS A 63 4.04 2.05 -8.16
N SER A 64 5.08 1.68 -8.92
CA SER A 64 4.97 1.29 -10.32
C SER A 64 4.81 -0.21 -10.55
N ALA A 65 4.74 -1.03 -9.49
CA ALA A 65 4.63 -2.47 -9.66
C ALA A 65 3.25 -2.84 -10.22
N PRO A 66 3.20 -3.61 -11.32
CA PRO A 66 1.93 -4.09 -11.85
C PRO A 66 1.32 -5.15 -10.95
N LEU A 67 0.04 -5.42 -11.16
CA LEU A 67 -0.70 -6.52 -10.56
C LEU A 67 -0.18 -7.85 -11.10
N GLU A 68 0.19 -8.77 -10.20
CA GLU A 68 0.72 -10.06 -10.62
C GLU A 68 -0.39 -10.94 -11.19
N PRO A 69 -0.09 -11.81 -12.17
CA PRO A 69 -1.09 -12.70 -12.76
C PRO A 69 -1.82 -13.59 -11.73
N SER A 70 -1.16 -13.95 -10.64
CA SER A 70 -1.74 -14.70 -9.52
C SER A 70 -2.80 -13.90 -8.74
N GLU A 71 -2.63 -12.57 -8.65
CA GLU A 71 -3.55 -11.65 -7.99
C GLU A 71 -4.76 -11.32 -8.87
N TRP A 72 -4.63 -11.42 -10.20
CA TRP A 72 -5.72 -11.17 -11.15
C TRP A 72 -6.90 -12.13 -10.98
N ILE A 73 -6.61 -13.43 -10.84
CA ILE A 73 -7.62 -14.51 -10.84
C ILE A 73 -8.69 -14.29 -9.76
N PRO A 74 -8.34 -14.12 -8.46
CA PRO A 74 -9.35 -13.91 -7.43
C PRO A 74 -10.11 -12.58 -7.61
N LEU A 75 -9.43 -11.52 -8.07
CA LEU A 75 -10.06 -10.22 -8.31
C LEU A 75 -11.09 -10.27 -9.46
N PHE A 76 -10.83 -11.07 -10.48
CA PHE A 76 -11.68 -11.21 -11.67
C PHE A 76 -12.85 -12.17 -11.43
N PHE A 77 -12.61 -13.39 -10.93
CA PHE A 77 -13.65 -14.41 -10.80
C PHE A 77 -14.50 -14.23 -9.54
N LEU A 78 -13.96 -13.61 -8.49
CA LEU A 78 -14.66 -13.37 -7.23
C LEU A 78 -14.76 -11.87 -6.92
N PRO A 79 -15.38 -11.06 -7.80
CA PRO A 79 -15.53 -9.62 -7.57
C PRO A 79 -16.51 -9.32 -6.41
N PHE A 80 -17.34 -10.32 -6.04
CA PHE A 80 -18.36 -10.24 -5.00
C PHE A 80 -18.19 -11.28 -3.86
N PHE A 81 -17.48 -12.40 -4.08
CA PHE A 81 -17.71 -13.66 -3.35
C PHE A 81 -16.50 -14.26 -2.61
N ILE A 82 -15.79 -13.48 -1.81
CA ILE A 82 -14.95 -14.10 -0.76
C ILE A 82 -15.59 -13.79 0.59
N PRO A 83 -16.34 -14.77 1.15
CA PRO A 83 -16.93 -14.64 2.46
C PRO A 83 -15.82 -14.55 3.51
N LYS A 84 -16.03 -13.65 4.46
CA LYS A 84 -15.09 -13.28 5.50
C LYS A 84 -15.00 -14.39 6.54
N PRO A 85 -13.84 -14.63 7.17
CA PRO A 85 -13.84 -15.30 8.48
C PRO A 85 -14.69 -14.46 9.46
N TYR A 86 -15.59 -15.11 10.20
CA TYR A 86 -16.61 -14.53 11.10
C TYR A 86 -16.11 -13.42 12.05
N TRP A 87 -14.80 -13.37 12.30
CA TRP A 87 -14.10 -12.43 13.18
C TRP A 87 -13.76 -11.06 12.55
N ARG A 88 -13.89 -10.89 11.22
CA ARG A 88 -13.69 -9.60 10.53
C ARG A 88 -15.01 -9.18 9.88
N LYS A 89 -15.83 -8.40 10.61
CA LYS A 89 -17.20 -8.07 10.20
C LYS A 89 -17.28 -7.20 8.94
N ASP A 90 -16.24 -6.44 8.59
CA ASP A 90 -16.40 -5.34 7.61
C ASP A 90 -15.59 -5.44 6.30
N ASP A 91 -14.71 -6.42 6.11
CA ASP A 91 -13.84 -6.47 4.91
C ASP A 91 -14.31 -7.40 3.78
N HIS A 92 -14.78 -6.87 2.65
CA HIS A 92 -14.84 -7.66 1.40
C HIS A 92 -13.41 -7.94 0.94
N PHE A 93 -12.99 -9.20 0.78
CA PHE A 93 -11.60 -9.55 0.41
C PHE A 93 -11.05 -8.69 -0.73
N THR A 94 -11.81 -8.58 -1.82
CA THR A 94 -11.45 -7.80 -3.02
C THR A 94 -11.30 -6.30 -2.71
N ALA A 95 -12.15 -5.74 -1.84
CA ALA A 95 -12.02 -4.36 -1.37
C ALA A 95 -10.81 -4.22 -0.43
N SER A 96 -10.61 -5.19 0.47
CA SER A 96 -9.49 -5.22 1.41
C SER A 96 -8.14 -5.36 0.71
N GLU A 97 -8.06 -6.05 -0.43
CA GLU A 97 -6.84 -6.14 -1.24
C GLU A 97 -6.54 -4.81 -1.95
N ILE A 98 -7.55 -4.16 -2.53
CA ILE A 98 -7.40 -2.84 -3.15
C ILE A 98 -7.00 -1.81 -2.09
N GLU A 99 -7.63 -1.82 -0.93
CA GLU A 99 -7.29 -0.95 0.21
C GLU A 99 -5.89 -1.25 0.75
N ARG A 100 -5.49 -2.53 0.80
CA ARG A 100 -4.12 -2.95 1.14
C ARG A 100 -3.12 -2.34 0.18
N PHE A 101 -3.34 -2.43 -1.13
CA PHE A 101 -2.46 -1.83 -2.14
C PHE A 101 -2.34 -0.32 -1.94
N GLN A 102 -3.45 0.37 -1.72
CA GLN A 102 -3.45 1.81 -1.44
C GLN A 102 -2.70 2.14 -0.14
N LYS A 103 -2.92 1.37 0.93
CA LYS A 103 -2.29 1.58 2.24
C LYS A 103 -0.78 1.41 2.21
N TYR A 104 -0.28 0.47 1.40
CA TYR A 104 1.16 0.19 1.30
C TYR A 104 1.85 0.91 0.13
N GLY A 105 1.15 1.81 -0.58
CA GLY A 105 1.72 2.65 -1.63
C GLY A 105 1.91 1.95 -2.98
N PHE A 106 1.16 0.88 -3.26
CA PHE A 106 1.11 0.22 -4.56
C PHE A 106 0.03 0.86 -5.45
N GLU A 107 0.34 2.05 -5.97
CA GLU A 107 -0.61 2.90 -6.69
C GLU A 107 -1.10 2.27 -8.00
N GLU A 108 -0.19 1.82 -8.86
CA GLU A 108 -0.56 1.19 -10.14
C GLU A 108 -1.27 -0.14 -9.92
N LYS A 109 -0.78 -0.99 -9.01
CA LYS A 109 -1.44 -2.24 -8.64
C LYS A 109 -2.89 -2.02 -8.16
N ALA A 110 -3.13 -1.00 -7.33
CA ALA A 110 -4.47 -0.66 -6.87
C ALA A 110 -5.40 -0.23 -8.01
N LYS A 111 -4.86 0.49 -9.00
CA LYS A 111 -5.59 0.94 -10.19
C LYS A 111 -5.94 -0.24 -11.11
N GLU A 112 -5.01 -1.14 -11.34
CA GLU A 112 -5.23 -2.37 -12.09
C GLU A 112 -6.25 -3.28 -11.39
N ALA A 113 -6.11 -3.49 -10.08
CA ALA A 113 -7.04 -4.29 -9.30
C ALA A 113 -8.49 -3.79 -9.38
N LYS A 114 -8.70 -2.47 -9.36
CA LYS A 114 -10.02 -1.86 -9.58
C LYS A 114 -10.58 -2.17 -10.96
N ARG A 115 -9.76 -2.09 -12.02
CA ARG A 115 -10.17 -2.40 -13.39
C ARG A 115 -10.54 -3.86 -13.54
N VAL A 116 -9.71 -4.78 -13.03
CA VAL A 116 -9.95 -6.23 -13.08
C VAL A 116 -11.25 -6.59 -12.36
N ARG A 117 -11.51 -5.98 -11.20
CA ARG A 117 -12.77 -6.16 -10.46
C ARG A 117 -13.98 -5.76 -11.29
N VAL A 118 -13.95 -4.59 -11.94
CA VAL A 118 -15.06 -4.12 -12.80
C VAL A 118 -15.28 -5.06 -13.98
N LEU A 119 -14.20 -5.54 -14.61
CA LEU A 119 -14.30 -6.53 -15.69
C LEU A 119 -14.94 -7.84 -15.21
N GLY A 120 -14.57 -8.31 -14.01
CA GLY A 120 -15.20 -9.48 -13.38
C GLY A 120 -16.70 -9.28 -13.15
N ILE A 121 -17.11 -8.10 -12.69
CA ILE A 121 -18.53 -7.75 -12.51
C ILE A 121 -19.28 -7.84 -13.84
N ILE A 122 -18.74 -7.22 -14.89
CA ILE A 122 -19.34 -7.24 -16.23
C ILE A 122 -19.44 -8.68 -16.75
N PHE A 123 -18.39 -9.48 -16.57
CA PHE A 123 -18.38 -10.89 -16.95
C PHE A 123 -19.53 -11.68 -16.31
N TRP A 124 -19.74 -11.53 -14.99
CA TRP A 124 -20.85 -12.18 -14.30
C TRP A 124 -22.23 -11.68 -14.76
N CYS A 125 -22.39 -10.37 -15.00
CA CYS A 125 -23.63 -9.83 -15.54
C CYS A 125 -23.98 -10.42 -16.91
N ILE A 126 -23.00 -10.56 -17.80
CA ILE A 126 -23.17 -11.18 -19.12
C ILE A 126 -23.54 -12.66 -18.98
N LEU A 127 -22.87 -13.41 -18.09
CA LEU A 127 -23.19 -14.82 -17.86
C LEU A 127 -24.63 -15.02 -17.37
N VAL A 128 -25.09 -14.19 -16.43
CA VAL A 128 -26.47 -14.23 -15.94
C VAL A 128 -27.46 -13.90 -17.06
N PHE A 129 -27.15 -12.90 -17.89
CA PHE A 129 -27.98 -12.53 -19.03
C PHE A 129 -28.13 -13.67 -20.04
N ILE A 130 -27.01 -14.31 -20.41
CA ILE A 130 -27.00 -15.50 -21.27
C ILE A 130 -27.82 -16.63 -20.64
N PHE A 131 -27.61 -16.90 -19.36
CA PHE A 131 -28.33 -17.96 -18.65
C PHE A 131 -29.85 -17.74 -18.71
N VAL A 132 -30.32 -16.51 -18.47
CA VAL A 132 -31.74 -16.15 -18.61
C VAL A 132 -32.21 -16.39 -20.05
N LEU A 133 -31.48 -15.93 -21.07
CA LEU A 133 -31.91 -16.10 -22.47
C LEU A 133 -32.07 -17.56 -22.93
N PHE A 134 -31.29 -18.49 -22.37
CA PHE A 134 -31.33 -19.91 -22.78
C PHE A 134 -32.23 -20.80 -21.90
N TYR A 135 -32.57 -20.35 -20.68
CA TYR A 135 -33.41 -21.11 -19.74
C TYR A 135 -34.81 -20.52 -19.53
N THR A 136 -35.16 -19.44 -20.24
CA THR A 136 -36.53 -18.90 -20.34
C THR A 136 -37.11 -19.22 -21.70
#